data_AF-A0A9C6WEZ5-F1
#
_entry.id   AF-A0A9C6WEZ5-F1
#
_cell.length_a   1.000
_cell.length_b   1.000
_cell.length_c   1.000
_cell.angle_alpha   90.00
_cell.angle_beta   90.00
_cell.angle_gamma   90.00
#
_symmetry.space_group_name_H-M   'P 1'
#
loop_
_entity.id
_entity.type
_entity.pdbx_description
1 polymer ?
#
loop_
_entity_poly.entity_id
_entity_poly.type
_entity_poly.pdbx_seq_one_letter_code
_entity_poly.pdbx_strand_id
1 'polypeptide(L)'
;MSYNSSTEANCVCSEDIKKNEESNFDLVLKEKWMEAQKNGVFRYILNVQDWKILEGKYHFLVQLNIDRGYKRRSPENIISMNQPFNEKDFNFTKLVSEEQIMNLNNTDKDDIIAINASPIKYYHSLLLPQRCKQLPQLVTKHSLVKGVELFSLSLSSYIRVAFNSLCAFASVNHLHWHLYYLKWRMLLEYIGELIINAEMEDLQNYIMMDAVPPSWTKRVYPSKLGLNSWFTDMLYRINKLSDWTADFKFMKLIIESVANFDAWNSTQTGKINIAKLNERQNKASFNAHDCCYP
;
A
#
# COMPACT_ATOMS: atom_id res chain seq x y z
N MET A 1 -3.30 -9.36 -45.93
CA MET A 1 -2.92 -8.04 -45.36
C MET A 1 -2.12 -8.32 -44.11
N SER A 2 -0.82 -8.10 -44.19
CA SER A 2 0.20 -8.45 -43.20
C SER A 2 0.11 -7.55 -41.95
N TYR A 3 -0.01 -8.17 -40.78
CA TYR A 3 0.08 -7.49 -39.49
C TYR A 3 1.53 -7.05 -39.25
N ASN A 4 1.77 -5.74 -39.21
CA ASN A 4 3.05 -5.15 -38.84
C ASN A 4 3.31 -5.33 -37.34
N SER A 5 4.34 -6.10 -36.99
CA SER A 5 4.84 -6.36 -35.64
C SER A 5 5.72 -5.22 -35.07
N SER A 6 5.45 -3.97 -35.43
CA SER A 6 6.37 -2.85 -35.20
C SER A 6 5.70 -1.72 -34.42
N THR A 7 5.45 -1.95 -33.13
CA THR A 7 5.26 -0.90 -32.11
C THR A 7 5.82 -1.36 -30.76
N GLU A 8 7.00 -1.99 -30.74
CA GLU A 8 7.88 -1.94 -29.57
C GLU A 8 8.81 -0.73 -29.77
N ALA A 9 8.38 0.44 -29.29
CA ALA A 9 9.21 1.62 -29.31
C ALA A 9 10.42 1.41 -28.38
N ASN A 10 11.61 1.54 -28.98
CA ASN A 10 12.93 1.49 -28.37
C ASN A 10 12.97 2.10 -26.96
N CYS A 11 13.06 1.23 -25.94
CA CYS A 11 13.41 1.62 -24.59
C CYS A 11 14.91 1.36 -24.42
N VAL A 12 15.71 2.42 -24.48
CA VAL A 12 17.12 2.35 -24.08
C VAL A 12 17.14 2.18 -22.56
N CYS A 13 17.37 0.95 -22.11
CA CYS A 13 17.79 0.67 -20.75
C CYS A 13 19.18 0.02 -20.83
N SER A 14 20.07 0.60 -20.05
CA SER A 14 21.48 0.29 -19.84
C SER A 14 21.84 -1.20 -19.89
N GLU A 15 23.01 -1.42 -20.49
CA GLU A 15 23.79 -2.65 -20.70
C GLU A 15 23.52 -3.79 -19.70
N ASP A 16 23.42 -5.01 -20.24
CA ASP A 16 23.20 -6.33 -19.60
C ASP A 16 21.75 -6.83 -19.40
N ILE A 17 20.87 -6.59 -20.37
CA ILE A 17 19.70 -7.48 -20.54
C ILE A 17 20.18 -8.77 -21.23
N LYS A 18 20.50 -9.80 -20.44
CA LYS A 18 20.53 -11.19 -20.93
C LYS A 18 19.28 -11.40 -21.81
N LYS A 19 19.46 -12.01 -22.99
CA LYS A 19 18.38 -12.36 -23.92
C LYS A 19 17.16 -12.84 -23.11
N ASN A 20 16.04 -12.12 -23.16
CA ASN A 20 14.84 -12.47 -22.38
C ASN A 20 14.30 -13.78 -22.93
N GLU A 21 14.67 -14.88 -22.29
CA GLU A 21 14.16 -16.21 -22.60
C GLU A 21 12.74 -16.32 -22.06
N GLU A 22 11.86 -16.93 -22.85
CA GLU A 22 10.47 -17.15 -22.50
C GLU A 22 10.20 -18.64 -22.54
N SER A 23 9.61 -19.14 -21.46
CA SER A 23 9.14 -20.51 -21.36
C SER A 23 7.83 -20.69 -22.14
N ASN A 24 7.42 -21.95 -22.34
CA ASN A 24 6.07 -22.24 -22.84
C ASN A 24 4.97 -21.66 -21.94
N PHE A 25 5.19 -21.62 -20.62
CA PHE A 25 4.26 -20.99 -19.68
C PHE A 25 4.08 -19.49 -19.98
N ASP A 26 5.19 -18.78 -20.22
CA ASP A 26 5.18 -17.35 -20.54
C ASP A 26 4.39 -17.08 -21.83
N LEU A 27 4.67 -17.86 -22.87
CA LEU A 27 4.01 -17.74 -24.17
C LEU A 27 2.49 -17.97 -24.07
N VAL A 28 2.07 -19.07 -23.45
CA VAL A 28 0.65 -19.42 -23.32
C VAL A 28 -0.11 -18.38 -22.48
N LEU A 29 0.48 -17.91 -21.38
CA LEU A 29 -0.14 -16.87 -20.55
C LEU A 29 -0.33 -15.58 -21.34
N LYS A 30 0.69 -15.13 -22.08
CA LYS A 30 0.62 -13.91 -22.89
C LYS A 30 -0.38 -14.02 -24.03
N GLU A 31 -0.36 -15.12 -24.76
CA GLU A 31 -1.26 -15.38 -25.89
C GLU A 31 -2.73 -15.34 -25.43
N LYS A 32 -3.08 -16.13 -24.41
CA LYS A 32 -4.46 -16.19 -23.90
C LYS A 32 -4.92 -14.88 -23.27
N TRP A 33 -4.02 -14.15 -22.61
CA TRP A 33 -4.35 -12.82 -22.10
C TRP A 33 -4.67 -11.84 -23.25
N MET A 34 -3.90 -11.89 -24.35
CA MET A 34 -4.15 -11.07 -25.54
C MET A 34 -5.45 -11.47 -26.24
N GLU A 35 -5.74 -12.76 -26.32
CA GLU A 35 -7.02 -13.28 -26.84
C GLU A 35 -8.21 -12.76 -26.02
N ALA A 36 -8.14 -12.85 -24.68
CA ALA A 36 -9.16 -12.31 -23.80
C ALA A 36 -9.35 -10.79 -24.00
N GLN A 37 -8.28 -10.05 -24.29
CA GLN A 37 -8.37 -8.61 -24.54
C GLN A 37 -9.06 -8.33 -25.87
N LYS A 38 -8.70 -9.09 -26.92
CA LYS A 38 -9.35 -9.02 -28.23
C LYS A 38 -10.84 -9.36 -28.16
N ASN A 39 -11.21 -10.31 -27.30
CA ASN A 39 -12.59 -10.74 -27.08
C ASN A 39 -13.38 -9.82 -26.15
N GLY A 40 -12.79 -8.73 -25.64
CA GLY A 40 -13.50 -7.74 -24.84
C GLY A 40 -13.84 -8.20 -23.42
N VAL A 41 -13.12 -9.18 -22.87
CA VAL A 41 -13.39 -9.76 -21.53
C VAL A 41 -13.04 -8.77 -20.40
N PHE A 42 -12.14 -7.82 -20.66
CA PHE A 42 -11.69 -6.83 -19.69
C PHE A 42 -12.67 -5.66 -19.53
N ARG A 43 -12.64 -4.99 -18.38
CA ARG A 43 -13.45 -3.77 -18.14
C ARG A 43 -13.01 -2.58 -18.98
N TYR A 44 -11.79 -2.62 -19.49
CA TYR A 44 -11.21 -1.64 -20.40
C TYR A 44 -10.04 -2.27 -21.16
N ILE A 45 -9.71 -1.70 -22.31
CA ILE A 45 -8.51 -2.04 -23.06
C ILE A 45 -7.34 -1.35 -22.38
N LEU A 46 -6.31 -2.10 -22.02
CA LEU A 46 -5.12 -1.50 -21.45
C LEU A 46 -4.34 -0.77 -22.54
N ASN A 47 -4.21 0.55 -22.43
CA ASN A 47 -3.42 1.39 -23.34
C ASN A 47 -2.73 2.51 -22.54
N VAL A 48 -1.74 2.15 -21.75
CA VAL A 48 -0.96 3.12 -20.96
C VAL A 48 0.12 3.73 -21.84
N GLN A 49 -0.10 4.96 -22.29
CA GLN A 49 0.86 5.71 -23.13
C GLN A 49 1.70 6.69 -22.29
N ASP A 50 1.11 7.25 -21.25
CA ASP A 50 1.76 8.21 -20.35
C ASP A 50 2.48 7.49 -19.20
N TRP A 51 3.81 7.55 -19.23
CA TRP A 51 4.66 7.06 -18.16
C TRP A 51 5.94 7.87 -18.07
N LYS A 52 6.55 7.87 -16.89
CA LYS A 52 7.91 8.40 -16.68
C LYS A 52 8.60 7.73 -15.51
N ILE A 53 9.92 7.71 -15.54
CA ILE A 53 10.75 7.41 -14.38
C ILE A 53 11.02 8.74 -13.67
N LEU A 54 10.71 8.81 -12.38
CA LEU A 54 10.98 10.00 -11.58
C LEU A 54 12.47 10.11 -11.28
N GLU A 55 12.98 11.34 -11.31
CA GLU A 55 14.32 11.66 -10.82
C GLU A 55 14.42 11.41 -9.31
N GLY A 56 15.62 11.06 -8.87
CA GLY A 56 15.94 10.81 -7.46
C GLY A 56 16.41 9.38 -7.20
N LYS A 57 16.88 9.15 -5.97
CA LYS A 57 17.59 7.92 -5.55
C LYS A 57 16.89 6.60 -5.95
N TYR A 58 15.56 6.60 -5.98
CA TYR A 58 14.76 5.38 -6.08
C TYR A 58 14.13 5.14 -7.46
N HIS A 59 14.28 6.07 -8.41
CA HIS A 59 13.86 5.89 -9.82
C HIS A 59 12.43 5.32 -9.98
N PHE A 60 11.45 5.90 -9.31
CA PHE A 60 10.07 5.39 -9.34
C PHE A 60 9.47 5.42 -10.74
N LEU A 61 8.91 4.31 -11.19
CA LEU A 61 8.09 4.25 -12.39
C LEU A 61 6.67 4.76 -12.08
N VAL A 62 6.26 5.83 -12.75
CA VAL A 62 4.89 6.37 -12.69
C VAL A 62 4.19 6.09 -14.01
N GLN A 63 2.97 5.58 -13.94
CA GLN A 63 2.14 5.26 -15.10
C GLN A 63 0.73 5.84 -14.90
N LEU A 64 0.23 6.59 -15.88
CA LEU A 64 -1.13 7.12 -15.84
C LEU A 64 -2.07 6.16 -16.57
N ASN A 65 -3.03 5.59 -15.83
CA ASN A 65 -4.07 4.73 -16.36
C ASN A 65 -5.45 5.28 -15.98
N ILE A 66 -5.95 6.19 -16.84
CA ILE A 66 -7.22 6.90 -16.62
C ILE A 66 -8.39 5.91 -16.56
N ASP A 67 -8.46 4.98 -17.51
CA ASP A 67 -9.53 3.98 -17.59
C ASP A 67 -9.64 3.16 -16.31
N ARG A 68 -8.50 2.71 -15.76
CA ARG A 68 -8.50 1.98 -14.49
C ARG A 68 -9.06 2.80 -13.34
N GLY A 69 -8.81 4.12 -13.32
CA GLY A 69 -9.32 5.02 -12.28
C GLY A 69 -10.84 4.98 -12.16
N TYR A 70 -11.55 4.96 -13.29
CA TYR A 70 -13.02 5.04 -13.33
C TYR A 70 -13.72 3.68 -13.55
N LYS A 71 -13.08 2.73 -14.25
CA LYS A 71 -13.72 1.48 -14.69
C LYS A 71 -13.40 0.28 -13.80
N ARG A 72 -12.42 0.40 -12.88
CA ARG A 72 -12.13 -0.66 -11.90
C ARG A 72 -13.29 -0.80 -10.92
N ARG A 73 -13.55 -2.03 -10.46
CA ARG A 73 -14.50 -2.29 -9.38
C ARG A 73 -14.16 -1.47 -8.13
N SER A 74 -15.18 -1.01 -7.42
CA SER A 74 -15.01 -0.50 -6.06
C SER A 74 -14.44 -1.60 -5.16
N PRO A 75 -13.44 -1.29 -4.31
CA PRO A 75 -12.98 -2.20 -3.27
C PRO A 75 -14.11 -2.60 -2.34
N GLU A 76 -14.04 -3.81 -1.79
CA GLU A 76 -14.87 -4.21 -0.65
C GLU A 76 -14.59 -3.33 0.58
N ASN A 77 -15.58 -3.25 1.47
CA ASN A 77 -15.39 -2.59 2.77
C ASN A 77 -14.55 -3.49 3.66
N ILE A 78 -13.27 -3.17 3.77
CA ILE A 78 -12.29 -3.92 4.53
C ILE A 78 -12.05 -3.23 5.87
N ILE A 79 -12.37 -3.94 6.95
CA ILE A 79 -12.20 -3.44 8.32
C ILE A 79 -11.11 -4.18 9.10
N SER A 80 -10.67 -5.34 8.61
CA SER A 80 -9.71 -6.20 9.31
C SER A 80 -8.92 -7.09 8.35
N MET A 81 -7.67 -7.37 8.70
CA MET A 81 -6.83 -8.37 8.05
C MET A 81 -7.39 -9.80 8.18
N ASN A 82 -8.15 -10.06 9.25
CA ASN A 82 -8.77 -11.36 9.54
C ASN A 82 -10.26 -11.40 9.18
N GLN A 83 -10.71 -10.49 8.31
CA GLN A 83 -12.11 -10.45 7.89
C GLN A 83 -12.50 -11.77 7.20
N PRO A 84 -13.59 -12.44 7.63
CA PRO A 84 -14.00 -13.70 7.04
C PRO A 84 -14.44 -13.51 5.59
N PHE A 85 -14.27 -14.57 4.79
CA PHE A 85 -14.81 -14.62 3.44
C PHE A 85 -16.34 -14.42 3.45
N ASN A 86 -16.87 -13.73 2.44
CA ASN A 86 -18.30 -13.50 2.29
C ASN A 86 -18.77 -13.90 0.89
N GLU A 87 -19.63 -14.91 0.82
CA GLU A 87 -20.21 -15.40 -0.44
C GLU A 87 -21.08 -14.38 -1.18
N LYS A 88 -21.70 -13.46 -0.44
CA LYS A 88 -22.61 -12.45 -1.01
C LYS A 88 -21.82 -11.41 -1.81
N ASP A 89 -20.63 -11.08 -1.35
CA ASP A 89 -19.73 -10.17 -2.04
C ASP A 89 -19.18 -10.82 -3.31
N PHE A 90 -18.55 -10.01 -4.17
CA PHE A 90 -17.90 -10.57 -5.35
C PHE A 90 -16.78 -11.51 -4.93
N ASN A 91 -16.65 -12.63 -5.61
CA ASN A 91 -15.58 -13.58 -5.37
C ASN A 91 -15.32 -14.40 -6.64
N PHE A 92 -14.12 -14.97 -6.73
CA PHE A 92 -13.67 -15.68 -7.93
C PHE A 92 -14.37 -17.01 -8.23
N THR A 93 -15.28 -17.52 -7.38
CA THR A 93 -16.11 -18.67 -7.80
C THR A 93 -17.13 -18.25 -8.88
N LYS A 94 -17.39 -16.94 -9.01
CA LYS A 94 -18.30 -16.31 -9.98
C LYS A 94 -17.63 -15.90 -11.29
N LEU A 95 -16.37 -16.29 -11.52
CA LEU A 95 -15.67 -16.02 -12.78
C LEU A 95 -16.39 -16.70 -13.94
N VAL A 96 -16.50 -15.99 -15.06
CA VAL A 96 -16.95 -16.58 -16.33
C VAL A 96 -15.81 -17.37 -16.97
N SER A 97 -16.13 -18.31 -17.86
CA SER A 97 -15.14 -19.17 -18.53
C SER A 97 -14.06 -18.39 -19.28
N GLU A 98 -14.46 -17.27 -19.89
CA GLU A 98 -13.65 -16.40 -20.73
C GLU A 98 -12.60 -15.62 -19.93
N GLU A 99 -12.80 -15.47 -18.61
CA GLU A 99 -11.82 -14.86 -17.72
C GLU A 99 -10.70 -15.84 -17.33
N GLN A 100 -10.88 -17.15 -17.58
CA GLN A 100 -9.91 -18.19 -17.20
C GLN A 100 -8.84 -18.36 -18.29
N ILE A 101 -7.57 -18.26 -17.90
CA ILE A 101 -6.42 -18.46 -18.79
C ILE A 101 -6.07 -19.94 -18.84
N MET A 102 -5.80 -20.56 -17.69
CA MET A 102 -5.39 -21.95 -17.63
C MET A 102 -5.69 -22.57 -16.28
N ASN A 103 -5.94 -23.88 -16.31
CA ASN A 103 -6.03 -24.69 -15.10
C ASN A 103 -4.63 -25.25 -14.81
N LEU A 104 -4.17 -25.10 -13.57
CA LEU A 104 -2.83 -25.53 -13.14
C LEU A 104 -2.81 -26.97 -12.64
N ASN A 105 -3.96 -27.62 -12.63
CA ASN A 105 -4.12 -28.94 -12.04
C ASN A 105 -3.83 -30.08 -13.01
N ASN A 106 -3.07 -31.05 -12.48
CA ASN A 106 -3.24 -32.49 -12.72
C ASN A 106 -3.97 -33.19 -11.54
N THR A 107 -4.52 -32.44 -10.56
CA THR A 107 -5.16 -32.95 -9.30
C THR A 107 -6.39 -32.14 -8.88
N ASP A 108 -7.26 -32.65 -8.00
CA ASP A 108 -8.58 -32.07 -7.60
C ASP A 108 -8.60 -30.69 -6.89
N LYS A 109 -7.53 -29.88 -6.93
CA LYS A 109 -7.36 -28.72 -6.02
C LYS A 109 -7.90 -27.37 -6.50
N ASP A 110 -8.61 -27.28 -7.63
CA ASP A 110 -9.14 -26.03 -8.24
C ASP A 110 -8.17 -24.83 -8.18
N ASP A 111 -6.93 -25.03 -8.66
CA ASP A 111 -5.90 -24.00 -8.79
C ASP A 111 -5.92 -23.50 -10.24
N ILE A 112 -6.25 -22.22 -10.46
CA ILE A 112 -6.36 -21.66 -11.82
C ILE A 112 -5.59 -20.34 -11.96
N ILE A 113 -5.27 -19.98 -13.21
CA ILE A 113 -4.89 -18.63 -13.59
C ILE A 113 -6.05 -18.00 -14.35
N ALA A 114 -6.43 -16.80 -13.95
CA ALA A 114 -7.43 -15.97 -14.62
C ALA A 114 -6.85 -14.62 -14.99
N ILE A 115 -7.48 -13.89 -15.92
CA ILE A 115 -7.12 -12.50 -16.17
C ILE A 115 -7.43 -11.65 -14.93
N ASN A 116 -6.71 -10.55 -14.76
CA ASN A 116 -7.23 -9.46 -13.94
C ASN A 116 -8.08 -8.55 -14.84
N ALA A 117 -9.41 -8.56 -14.67
CA ALA A 117 -10.34 -7.74 -15.46
C ALA A 117 -10.12 -6.20 -15.32
N SER A 118 -9.25 -5.75 -14.41
CA SER A 118 -8.77 -4.37 -14.28
C SER A 118 -7.23 -4.32 -14.24
N PRO A 119 -6.57 -4.61 -15.37
CA PRO A 119 -5.14 -4.83 -15.44
C PRO A 119 -4.36 -3.52 -15.20
N ILE A 120 -3.26 -3.59 -14.45
CA ILE A 120 -2.33 -2.45 -14.29
C ILE A 120 -1.27 -2.43 -15.40
N LYS A 121 -1.01 -3.60 -15.98
CA LYS A 121 0.01 -3.84 -17.00
C LYS A 121 -0.44 -4.96 -17.93
N TYR A 122 0.18 -5.05 -19.10
CA TYR A 122 -0.05 -6.16 -20.00
C TYR A 122 0.25 -7.47 -19.28
N TYR A 123 -0.56 -8.49 -19.56
CA TYR A 123 -0.45 -9.81 -18.97
C TYR A 123 -0.76 -9.88 -17.47
N HIS A 124 -1.31 -8.80 -16.89
CA HIS A 124 -1.74 -8.80 -15.49
C HIS A 124 -2.86 -9.83 -15.29
N SER A 125 -2.52 -10.88 -14.56
CA SER A 125 -3.31 -12.08 -14.32
C SER A 125 -3.34 -12.37 -12.82
N LEU A 126 -4.20 -13.30 -12.42
CA LEU A 126 -4.40 -13.71 -11.03
C LEU A 126 -4.16 -15.21 -10.92
N LEU A 127 -3.31 -15.62 -9.98
CA LEU A 127 -3.31 -17.00 -9.47
C LEU A 127 -4.40 -17.11 -8.41
N LEU A 128 -5.29 -18.09 -8.58
CA LEU A 128 -6.41 -18.37 -7.71
C LEU A 128 -6.26 -19.79 -7.14
N PRO A 129 -5.53 -19.94 -6.03
CA PRO A 129 -5.27 -21.24 -5.46
C PRO A 129 -6.45 -21.71 -4.63
N GLN A 130 -6.88 -22.96 -4.81
CA GLN A 130 -8.00 -23.56 -4.10
C GLN A 130 -9.27 -22.70 -4.14
N ARG A 131 -9.59 -22.17 -5.32
CA ARG A 131 -10.64 -21.15 -5.51
C ARG A 131 -12.01 -21.62 -4.98
N CYS A 132 -12.39 -22.87 -5.21
CA CYS A 132 -13.63 -23.44 -4.64
C CYS A 132 -13.64 -23.59 -3.12
N LYS A 133 -12.50 -23.44 -2.41
CA LYS A 133 -12.47 -23.45 -0.94
C LYS A 133 -12.85 -22.10 -0.32
N GLN A 134 -13.04 -21.06 -1.12
CA GLN A 134 -13.56 -19.76 -0.66
C GLN A 134 -12.73 -19.19 0.52
N LEU A 135 -11.41 -19.30 0.42
CA LEU A 135 -10.51 -18.83 1.46
C LEU A 135 -10.46 -17.29 1.46
N PRO A 136 -10.42 -16.63 2.63
CA PRO A 136 -10.20 -15.18 2.69
C PRO A 136 -8.84 -14.80 2.11
N GLN A 137 -8.60 -13.51 1.83
CA GLN A 137 -7.35 -12.99 1.28
C GLN A 137 -6.21 -13.03 2.32
N LEU A 138 -5.80 -14.24 2.67
CA LEU A 138 -4.76 -14.58 3.64
C LEU A 138 -3.85 -15.67 3.06
N VAL A 139 -2.54 -15.44 3.09
CA VAL A 139 -1.56 -16.41 2.57
C VAL A 139 -1.67 -17.73 3.33
N THR A 140 -1.86 -18.82 2.57
CA THR A 140 -1.74 -20.19 3.04
C THR A 140 -0.44 -20.82 2.55
N LYS A 141 0.04 -21.87 3.23
CA LYS A 141 1.19 -22.67 2.78
C LYS A 141 1.04 -23.14 1.34
N HIS A 142 -0.14 -23.63 0.96
CA HIS A 142 -0.43 -24.07 -0.41
C HIS A 142 -0.32 -22.92 -1.41
N SER A 143 -0.92 -21.77 -1.09
CA SER A 143 -0.90 -20.60 -1.98
C SER A 143 0.50 -20.03 -2.20
N LEU A 144 1.34 -20.01 -1.16
CA LEU A 144 2.73 -19.56 -1.25
C LEU A 144 3.55 -20.50 -2.13
N VAL A 145 3.43 -21.82 -1.90
CA VAL A 145 4.09 -22.83 -2.73
C VAL A 145 3.67 -22.69 -4.19
N LYS A 146 2.36 -22.51 -4.47
CA LYS A 146 1.88 -22.28 -5.84
C LYS A 146 2.44 -21.01 -6.47
N GLY A 147 2.54 -19.93 -5.71
CA GLY A 147 3.18 -18.70 -6.17
C GLY A 147 4.64 -18.91 -6.58
N VAL A 148 5.41 -19.66 -5.78
CA VAL A 148 6.81 -20.00 -6.08
C VAL A 148 6.92 -20.95 -7.27
N GLU A 149 6.07 -21.98 -7.34
CA GLU A 149 6.03 -22.91 -8.48
C GLU A 149 5.80 -22.16 -9.80
N LEU A 150 4.81 -21.26 -9.84
CA LEU A 150 4.55 -20.44 -11.02
C LEU A 150 5.72 -19.52 -11.38
N PHE A 151 6.38 -18.95 -10.37
CA PHE A 151 7.59 -18.14 -10.59
C PHE A 151 8.69 -18.97 -11.26
N SER A 152 8.90 -20.22 -10.82
CA SER A 152 9.89 -21.14 -11.39
C SER A 152 9.55 -21.68 -12.77
N LEU A 153 8.28 -21.61 -13.21
CA LEU A 153 7.90 -22.01 -14.57
C LEU A 153 8.33 -20.97 -15.62
N SER A 154 8.50 -19.71 -15.22
CA SER A 154 8.89 -18.63 -16.11
C SER A 154 10.41 -18.61 -16.30
N LEU A 155 10.84 -18.39 -17.55
CA LEU A 155 12.24 -18.05 -17.84
C LEU A 155 12.46 -16.54 -17.93
N SER A 156 11.38 -15.76 -17.89
CA SER A 156 11.45 -14.32 -18.03
C SER A 156 11.89 -13.66 -16.73
N SER A 157 12.95 -12.86 -16.78
CA SER A 157 13.39 -12.01 -15.67
C SER A 157 12.40 -10.91 -15.31
N TYR A 158 11.35 -10.72 -16.11
CA TYR A 158 10.33 -9.68 -15.93
C TYR A 158 9.11 -10.15 -15.17
N ILE A 159 8.89 -11.46 -14.99
CA ILE A 159 7.72 -11.93 -14.25
C ILE A 159 7.79 -11.46 -12.80
N ARG A 160 6.64 -11.09 -12.24
CA ARG A 160 6.47 -10.72 -10.84
C ARG A 160 5.26 -11.48 -10.29
N VAL A 161 5.46 -12.06 -9.12
CA VAL A 161 4.40 -12.68 -8.31
C VAL A 161 4.24 -11.81 -7.07
N ALA A 162 3.05 -11.29 -6.84
CA ALA A 162 2.80 -10.35 -5.75
C ALA A 162 1.54 -10.70 -4.96
N PHE A 163 1.54 -10.38 -3.67
CA PHE A 163 0.39 -10.55 -2.79
C PHE A 163 0.12 -9.25 -2.04
N ASN A 164 -1.13 -8.83 -2.05
CA ASN A 164 -1.68 -7.75 -1.24
C ASN A 164 -2.71 -8.33 -0.28
N SER A 165 -2.57 -8.03 1.00
CA SER A 165 -3.56 -8.39 2.00
C SER A 165 -4.71 -7.37 2.05
N LEU A 166 -5.79 -7.70 2.78
CA LEU A 166 -6.97 -6.85 2.93
C LEU A 166 -6.62 -5.41 3.35
N CYS A 167 -5.84 -5.21 4.40
CA CYS A 167 -5.41 -3.88 4.84
C CYS A 167 -4.19 -3.33 4.09
N ALA A 168 -3.74 -4.01 3.03
CA ALA A 168 -2.68 -3.55 2.11
C ALA A 168 -3.23 -3.35 0.69
N PHE A 169 -4.42 -2.75 0.59
CA PHE A 169 -5.09 -2.40 -0.67
C PHE A 169 -5.53 -3.58 -1.55
N ALA A 170 -5.74 -4.78 -0.97
CA ALA A 170 -6.59 -5.76 -1.65
C ALA A 170 -8.01 -5.20 -1.80
N SER A 171 -8.66 -5.54 -2.91
CA SER A 171 -10.00 -5.03 -3.23
C SER A 171 -11.07 -6.11 -3.18
N VAL A 172 -10.67 -7.38 -3.01
CA VAL A 172 -11.53 -8.55 -2.98
C VAL A 172 -11.07 -9.44 -1.83
N ASN A 173 -12.00 -9.87 -0.97
CA ASN A 173 -11.71 -10.82 0.10
C ASN A 173 -11.90 -12.27 -0.36
N HIS A 174 -11.03 -12.70 -1.27
CA HIS A 174 -10.91 -14.09 -1.70
C HIS A 174 -9.47 -14.33 -2.12
N LEU A 175 -8.80 -15.33 -1.55
CA LEU A 175 -7.40 -15.67 -1.79
C LEU A 175 -6.99 -15.64 -3.27
N HIS A 176 -6.13 -14.68 -3.60
CA HIS A 176 -5.52 -14.51 -4.92
C HIS A 176 -4.12 -13.90 -4.83
N TRP A 177 -3.31 -14.23 -5.82
CA TRP A 177 -1.99 -13.65 -6.05
C TRP A 177 -1.97 -12.96 -7.41
N HIS A 178 -1.20 -11.89 -7.52
CA HIS A 178 -1.02 -11.12 -8.75
C HIS A 178 0.17 -11.66 -9.55
N LEU A 179 -0.01 -11.78 -10.86
CA LEU A 179 1.02 -12.16 -11.84
C LEU A 179 1.09 -11.08 -12.91
N TYR A 180 2.26 -10.50 -13.16
CA TYR A 180 2.44 -9.54 -14.26
C TYR A 180 3.91 -9.46 -14.68
N TYR A 181 4.17 -8.83 -15.82
CA TYR A 181 5.52 -8.64 -16.34
C TYR A 181 5.94 -7.17 -16.25
N LEU A 182 7.11 -6.94 -15.65
CA LEU A 182 7.66 -5.61 -15.46
C LEU A 182 9.10 -5.55 -16.00
N LYS A 183 9.28 -4.83 -17.11
CA LYS A 183 10.60 -4.57 -17.72
C LYS A 183 11.45 -3.54 -16.96
N TRP A 184 11.09 -3.22 -15.71
CA TRP A 184 11.78 -2.24 -14.88
C TRP A 184 12.10 -2.88 -13.53
N ARG A 185 13.29 -2.60 -12.99
CA ARG A 185 13.67 -3.05 -11.66
C ARG A 185 12.88 -2.32 -10.59
N MET A 186 12.32 -3.05 -9.63
CA MET A 186 11.71 -2.47 -8.44
C MET A 186 12.78 -2.13 -7.40
N LEU A 187 12.48 -1.22 -6.47
CA LEU A 187 13.40 -0.84 -5.39
C LEU A 187 13.94 -2.05 -4.61
N LEU A 188 13.09 -3.05 -4.38
CA LEU A 188 13.45 -4.29 -3.67
C LEU A 188 14.57 -5.08 -4.38
N GLU A 189 14.74 -4.88 -5.70
CA GLU A 189 15.79 -5.52 -6.50
C GLU A 189 17.12 -4.74 -6.47
N TYR A 190 17.11 -3.51 -5.93
CA TYR A 190 18.30 -2.71 -5.65
C TYR A 190 18.77 -2.82 -4.20
N ILE A 191 17.85 -3.20 -3.30
CA ILE A 191 18.23 -3.64 -1.96
C ILE A 191 18.94 -4.98 -2.20
N GLY A 192 20.23 -5.07 -1.86
CA GLY A 192 21.00 -6.32 -1.98
C GLY A 192 20.39 -7.45 -1.14
N GLU A 193 21.11 -8.56 -0.96
CA GLU A 193 20.66 -9.62 -0.05
C GLU A 193 20.15 -8.99 1.26
N LEU A 194 18.86 -9.19 1.53
CA LEU A 194 18.20 -8.77 2.76
C LEU A 194 18.70 -9.73 3.85
N ILE A 195 19.98 -9.61 4.19
CA ILE A 195 20.55 -10.24 5.35
C ILE A 195 19.81 -9.60 6.50
N ILE A 196 18.97 -10.39 7.18
CA ILE A 196 18.36 -9.94 8.43
C ILE A 196 19.53 -9.53 9.31
N ASN A 197 19.66 -8.23 9.52
CA ASN A 197 20.71 -7.69 10.35
C ASN A 197 20.21 -7.71 11.80
N ALA A 198 21.14 -7.57 12.75
CA ALA A 198 20.81 -7.62 14.17
C ALA A 198 19.72 -6.62 14.57
N GLU A 199 19.63 -5.46 13.91
CA GLU A 199 18.57 -4.46 14.16
C GLU A 199 17.19 -4.95 13.72
N MET A 200 17.09 -5.62 12.58
CA MET A 200 15.83 -6.20 12.09
C MET A 200 15.38 -7.40 12.94
N GLU A 201 16.32 -8.23 13.39
CA GLU A 201 16.05 -9.31 14.35
C GLU A 201 15.55 -8.77 15.69
N ASP A 202 16.19 -7.72 16.22
CA ASP A 202 15.78 -7.08 17.46
C ASP A 202 14.39 -6.46 17.32
N LEU A 203 14.13 -5.74 16.22
CA LEU A 203 12.80 -5.19 15.93
C LEU A 203 11.73 -6.30 15.79
N GLN A 204 12.05 -7.41 15.13
CA GLN A 204 11.15 -8.56 15.02
C GLN A 204 10.79 -9.11 16.40
N ASN A 205 11.74 -9.20 17.33
CA ASN A 205 11.46 -9.63 18.70
C ASN A 205 10.50 -8.68 19.42
N TYR A 206 10.70 -7.37 19.31
CA TYR A 206 9.77 -6.38 19.89
C TYR A 206 8.37 -6.44 19.28
N ILE A 207 8.26 -6.69 17.97
CA ILE A 207 6.96 -6.91 17.30
C ILE A 207 6.28 -8.16 17.86
N MET A 208 7.02 -9.26 18.00
CA MET A 208 6.48 -10.53 18.51
C MET A 208 6.08 -10.44 19.99
N MET A 209 6.79 -9.66 20.80
CA MET A 209 6.48 -9.44 22.21
C MET A 209 5.44 -8.32 22.43
N ASP A 210 4.94 -7.69 21.37
CA ASP A 210 4.08 -6.48 21.42
C ASP A 210 4.65 -5.39 22.34
N ALA A 211 5.97 -5.20 22.31
CA ALA A 211 6.68 -4.27 23.18
C ALA A 211 7.31 -3.13 22.36
N VAL A 212 7.34 -1.91 22.92
CA VAL A 212 7.94 -0.76 22.24
C VAL A 212 9.46 -0.80 22.36
N PRO A 213 10.22 -0.72 21.25
CA PRO A 213 11.68 -0.67 21.30
C PRO A 213 12.18 0.49 22.17
N PRO A 214 13.18 0.29 23.05
CA PRO A 214 13.72 1.36 23.91
C PRO A 214 14.28 2.56 23.13
N SER A 215 14.74 2.33 21.90
CA SER A 215 15.19 3.42 21.01
C SER A 215 14.04 4.34 20.56
N TRP A 216 12.81 3.83 20.51
CA TRP A 216 11.61 4.57 20.10
C TRP A 216 11.02 5.35 21.27
N THR A 217 11.04 4.78 22.48
CA THR A 217 10.62 5.48 23.71
C THR A 217 11.52 6.66 24.07
N LYS A 218 12.78 6.69 23.58
CA LYS A 218 13.67 7.87 23.71
C LYS A 218 13.30 9.04 22.79
N ARG A 219 12.65 8.76 21.67
CA ARG A 219 12.29 9.77 20.65
C ARG A 219 10.89 10.35 20.88
N VAL A 220 10.10 9.70 21.73
CA VAL A 220 8.70 10.02 22.02
C VAL A 220 8.49 9.86 23.54
N TYR A 221 7.24 9.85 24.02
CA TYR A 221 6.91 9.69 25.43
C TYR A 221 6.84 8.20 25.85
N PRO A 222 7.16 7.89 27.12
CA PRO A 222 7.00 6.56 27.68
C PRO A 222 5.52 6.16 27.76
N SER A 223 5.21 4.88 27.54
CA SER A 223 3.85 4.34 27.60
C SER A 223 3.85 2.90 28.09
N LYS A 224 2.71 2.46 28.66
CA LYS A 224 2.46 1.06 29.03
C LYS A 224 1.70 0.28 27.94
N LEU A 225 1.37 0.94 26.84
CA LEU A 225 0.67 0.31 25.71
C LEU A 225 1.61 -0.60 24.92
N GLY A 226 1.04 -1.66 24.34
CA GLY A 226 1.74 -2.50 23.36
C GLY A 226 2.10 -1.72 22.09
N LEU A 227 3.03 -2.26 21.31
CA LEU A 227 3.66 -1.57 20.18
C LEU A 227 2.65 -0.99 19.19
N ASN A 228 1.64 -1.78 18.80
CA ASN A 228 0.63 -1.33 17.83
C ASN A 228 -0.23 -0.18 18.36
N SER A 229 -0.71 -0.30 19.60
CA SER A 229 -1.54 0.74 20.22
C SER A 229 -0.73 2.00 20.51
N TRP A 230 0.52 1.85 20.94
CA TRP A 230 1.45 2.95 21.14
C TRP A 230 1.75 3.70 19.84
N PHE A 231 2.04 2.97 18.77
CA PHE A 231 2.34 3.56 17.46
C PHE A 231 1.14 4.33 16.91
N THR A 232 -0.07 3.78 17.06
CA THR A 232 -1.31 4.46 16.66
C THR A 232 -1.54 5.76 17.44
N ASP A 233 -1.36 5.75 18.77
CA ASP A 233 -1.49 6.96 19.61
C ASP A 233 -0.43 8.02 19.26
N MET A 234 0.80 7.57 18.98
CA MET A 234 1.89 8.44 18.54
C MET A 234 1.56 9.14 17.21
N LEU A 235 1.10 8.41 16.19
CA LEU A 235 0.67 9.00 14.91
C LEU A 235 -0.49 9.99 15.08
N TYR A 236 -1.46 9.65 15.92
CA TYR A 236 -2.58 10.55 16.22
C TYR A 236 -2.10 11.89 16.81
N ARG A 237 -1.16 11.85 17.76
CA ARG A 237 -0.57 13.05 18.36
C ARG A 237 0.26 13.87 17.37
N ILE A 238 1.04 13.22 16.50
CA ILE A 238 1.79 13.92 15.45
C ILE A 238 0.83 14.67 14.52
N ASN A 239 -0.28 14.05 14.12
CA ASN A 239 -1.28 14.72 13.29
C ASN A 239 -1.90 15.92 14.02
N LYS A 240 -2.25 15.79 15.30
CA LYS A 240 -2.74 16.93 16.10
C LYS A 240 -1.74 18.06 16.22
N LEU A 241 -0.46 17.74 16.44
CA LEU A 241 0.59 18.75 16.49
C LEU A 241 0.76 19.45 15.14
N SER A 242 0.72 18.69 14.04
CA SER A 242 0.76 19.24 12.68
C SER A 242 -0.39 20.23 12.46
N ASP A 243 -1.62 19.85 12.80
CA ASP A 243 -2.81 20.72 12.68
C ASP A 243 -2.64 22.02 13.49
N TRP A 244 -2.15 21.91 14.73
CA TRP A 244 -1.93 23.06 15.60
C TRP A 244 -0.82 23.99 15.10
N THR A 245 0.27 23.45 14.57
CA THR A 245 1.36 24.26 14.01
C THR A 245 0.98 24.96 12.72
N ALA A 246 -0.04 24.46 12.01
CA ALA A 246 -0.60 25.13 10.83
C ALA A 246 -1.58 26.28 11.18
N ASP A 247 -2.08 26.34 12.42
CA ASP A 247 -2.94 27.43 12.89
C ASP A 247 -2.11 28.62 13.40
N PHE A 248 -2.06 29.67 12.57
CA PHE A 248 -1.38 30.93 12.89
C PHE A 248 -1.87 31.60 14.18
N LYS A 249 -3.15 31.45 14.58
CA LYS A 249 -3.66 32.02 15.84
C LYS A 249 -3.12 31.25 17.04
N PHE A 250 -3.07 29.92 16.94
CA PHE A 250 -2.50 29.07 17.98
C PHE A 250 -1.00 29.31 18.17
N MET A 251 -0.25 29.40 17.07
CA MET A 251 1.18 29.72 17.11
C MET A 251 1.45 31.10 17.71
N LYS A 252 0.62 32.11 17.41
CA LYS A 252 0.72 33.43 18.03
C LYS A 252 0.50 33.39 19.54
N LEU A 253 -0.51 32.66 20.02
CA LEU A 253 -0.78 32.47 21.45
C LEU A 253 0.37 31.76 22.19
N ILE A 254 1.00 30.76 21.57
CA ILE A 254 2.18 30.10 22.16
C ILE A 254 3.35 31.06 22.27
N ILE A 255 3.66 31.82 21.21
CA ILE A 255 4.76 32.81 21.21
C ILE A 255 4.52 33.87 22.29
N GLU A 256 3.31 34.40 22.40
CA GLU A 256 2.94 35.37 23.44
C GLU A 256 3.03 34.77 24.85
N SER A 257 2.64 33.51 25.03
CA SER A 257 2.72 32.83 26.34
C SER A 257 4.16 32.56 26.77
N VAL A 258 5.03 32.14 25.85
CA VAL A 258 6.47 31.92 26.11
C VAL A 258 7.17 33.25 26.40
N ALA A 259 6.90 34.29 25.61
CA ALA A 259 7.43 35.63 25.86
C ALA A 259 7.00 36.18 27.24
N ASN A 260 5.75 35.91 27.65
CA ASN A 260 5.26 36.26 28.98
C ASN A 260 5.89 35.42 30.10
N PHE A 261 6.25 34.16 29.84
CA PHE A 261 6.95 33.29 30.79
C PHE A 261 8.41 33.73 31.03
N ASP A 262 9.11 34.14 29.97
CA ASP A 262 10.46 34.70 30.07
C ASP A 262 10.45 36.09 30.74
N ALA A 263 9.43 36.91 30.45
CA ALA A 263 9.18 38.18 31.16
C ALA A 263 8.83 37.96 32.65
N TRP A 264 8.14 36.87 32.98
CA TRP A 264 7.85 36.47 34.36
C TRP A 264 9.10 36.00 35.11
N ASN A 265 9.96 35.18 34.49
CA ASN A 265 11.20 34.71 35.10
C ASN A 265 12.23 35.84 35.32
N SER A 266 12.28 36.82 34.41
CA SER A 266 13.16 38.00 34.54
C SER A 266 12.72 39.01 35.60
N THR A 267 11.48 38.91 36.11
CA THR A 267 10.93 39.82 37.13
C THR A 267 10.83 39.21 38.54
N GLN A 268 11.21 37.94 38.73
CA GLN A 268 11.15 37.25 40.03
C GLN A 268 12.48 37.34 40.80
N THR A 269 12.77 38.49 41.41
CA THR A 269 13.46 38.50 42.72
C THR A 269 12.42 38.25 43.81
N GLY A 270 12.07 36.97 43.98
CA GLY A 270 11.44 36.36 45.16
C GLY A 270 10.42 37.17 45.98
N LYS A 271 9.14 37.06 45.62
CA LYS A 271 7.98 36.76 46.51
C LYS A 271 6.67 36.97 45.75
N ILE A 272 5.89 35.89 45.60
CA ILE A 272 4.61 35.91 44.89
C ILE A 272 3.54 36.58 45.78
N ASN A 273 2.92 37.66 45.29
CA ASN A 273 1.72 38.24 45.89
C ASN A 273 0.50 37.93 45.01
N ILE A 274 -0.24 36.89 45.38
CA ILE A 274 -1.36 36.29 44.62
C ILE A 274 -2.52 37.29 44.41
N ALA A 275 -2.62 38.36 45.20
CA ALA A 275 -3.69 39.35 45.09
C ALA A 275 -3.65 40.21 43.81
N LYS A 276 -2.47 40.44 43.20
CA LYS A 276 -2.33 41.28 41.99
C LYS A 276 -2.66 40.57 40.67
N LEU A 277 -2.68 39.24 40.65
CA LEU A 277 -3.04 38.45 39.45
C LEU A 277 -4.54 38.53 39.16
N ASN A 278 -5.39 38.57 40.19
CA ASN A 278 -6.84 38.64 40.04
C ASN A 278 -7.35 40.04 39.60
N GLU A 279 -6.63 41.12 39.92
CA GLU A 279 -6.98 42.47 39.45
C GLU A 279 -6.74 42.68 37.94
N ARG A 280 -5.83 41.91 37.31
CA ARG A 280 -5.59 42.00 35.86
C ARG A 280 -6.55 41.18 35.02
N GLN A 281 -7.12 40.09 35.55
CA GLN A 281 -8.18 39.33 34.85
C GLN A 281 -9.49 40.13 34.78
N ASN A 282 -9.82 40.94 35.79
CA ASN A 282 -11.07 41.72 35.82
C ASN A 282 -11.08 42.98 34.94
N LYS A 283 -9.99 43.33 34.25
CA LYS A 283 -9.95 44.46 33.28
C LYS A 283 -10.03 44.03 31.81
N ALA A 284 -10.11 42.73 31.53
CA ALA A 284 -10.35 42.20 30.19
C ALA A 284 -11.82 41.79 30.02
N SER A 285 -12.75 42.73 30.24
CA SER A 285 -14.13 42.57 29.80
C SER A 285 -14.20 42.84 28.29
N PHE A 286 -14.11 41.78 27.49
CA PHE A 286 -14.62 41.81 26.12
C PHE A 286 -16.12 41.50 26.16
N ASN A 287 -16.93 42.52 25.89
CA ASN A 287 -18.35 42.36 25.63
C ASN A 287 -18.54 41.51 24.38
N ALA A 288 -18.99 40.27 24.55
CA ALA A 288 -19.61 39.48 23.52
C ALA A 288 -21.13 39.57 23.70
N HIS A 289 -21.71 40.71 23.28
CA HIS A 289 -23.10 40.70 22.85
C HIS A 289 -23.13 40.31 21.37
N ASP A 290 -24.09 39.44 21.06
CA ASP A 290 -24.58 39.04 19.74
C ASP A 290 -23.76 37.97 19.00
N CYS A 291 -24.17 36.71 19.19
CA CYS A 291 -25.09 36.04 18.26
C CYS A 291 -25.31 34.58 18.66
N CYS A 292 -26.52 34.28 19.14
CA CYS A 292 -27.09 32.93 19.20
C CYS A 292 -27.76 32.60 17.86
N TYR A 293 -27.35 31.48 17.25
CA TYR A 293 -28.05 30.49 16.39
C TYR A 293 -28.92 30.94 15.18
N PRO A 294 -29.14 30.07 14.16
CA PRO A 294 -28.76 28.67 14.01
C PRO A 294 -27.53 28.37 13.15
#